data_AF-A0A442HN02-F1
#
_entry.id   AF-A0A442HN02-F1
#
_cell.length_a   1.000
_cell.length_b   1.000
_cell.length_c   1.000
_cell.angle_alpha   90.00
_cell.angle_beta   90.00
_cell.angle_gamma   90.00
#
_symmetry.space_group_name_H-M   'P 1'
#
loop_
_entity.id
_entity.type
_entity.pdbx_description
1 polymer ?
#
loop_
_entity_poly.entity_id
_entity_poly.type
_entity_poly.pdbx_seq_one_letter_code
_entity_poly.pdbx_strand_id
1 'polypeptide(L)' 'QFGVPVVVAINHFTTDTEAEIRALKDFVASMGADAILCKHWAQGSAGIEDLAHRVVKLAESGASQFSPLYPDEMPLF' A
#
# COMPACT_ATOMS: atom_id res chain seq x y z
N GLN A 1 -9.09 13.28 -5.31
CA GLN A 1 -8.10 12.44 -4.59
C GLN A 1 -8.40 12.58 -3.10
N PHE A 2 -8.13 11.55 -2.29
CA PHE A 2 -8.49 11.56 -0.86
C PHE A 2 -7.42 12.13 0.06
N GLY A 3 -6.18 12.38 -0.38
CA GLY A 3 -5.12 12.94 0.47
C GLY A 3 -4.60 12.00 1.57
N VAL A 4 -4.71 10.68 1.41
CA VAL A 4 -4.26 9.68 2.40
C VAL A 4 -2.96 9.04 1.94
N PRO A 5 -1.93 8.89 2.80
CA PRO A 5 -0.71 8.16 2.46
C PRO A 5 -1.02 6.69 2.14
N VAL A 6 -0.31 6.12 1.17
CA VAL A 6 -0.56 4.76 0.67
C VAL A 6 0.69 3.88 0.76
N VAL A 7 0.45 2.58 0.93
CA VAL A 7 1.43 1.51 0.78
C VAL A 7 0.75 0.35 0.06
N VAL A 8 1.46 -0.31 -0.83
CA VAL A 8 0.97 -1.46 -1.60
C VAL A 8 1.45 -2.76 -0.94
N ALA A 9 0.53 -3.68 -0.70
CA ALA A 9 0.86 -5.05 -0.29
C ALA A 9 0.82 -5.97 -1.52
N ILE A 10 1.91 -6.67 -1.80
CA ILE A 10 1.99 -7.69 -2.84
C ILE A 10 1.82 -9.04 -2.17
N ASN A 11 0.68 -9.70 -2.38
CA ASN A 11 0.47 -11.06 -1.88
C ASN A 11 1.23 -12.05 -2.77
N HIS A 12 2.26 -12.67 -2.22
CA HIS A 12 3.14 -13.57 -2.96
C HIS A 12 2.46 -14.89 -3.31
N PHE A 13 2.51 -15.28 -4.59
CA PHE A 13 2.16 -16.62 -5.08
C PHE A 13 3.41 -17.41 -5.48
N THR A 14 3.32 -18.74 -5.42
CA THR A 14 4.46 -19.64 -5.72
C THR A 14 4.93 -19.58 -7.18
N THR A 15 4.08 -19.09 -8.07
CA THR A 15 4.38 -18.91 -9.50
C THR A 15 5.00 -17.56 -9.82
N ASP A 16 4.96 -16.60 -8.89
CA ASP A 16 5.48 -15.26 -9.10
C ASP A 16 7.01 -15.33 -9.23
N THR A 17 7.54 -14.69 -10.26
CA THR A 17 8.98 -14.58 -10.45
C THR A 17 9.52 -13.36 -9.72
N GLU A 18 10.79 -13.43 -9.29
CA GLU A 18 11.49 -12.27 -8.72
C GLU A 18 11.54 -11.09 -9.70
N ALA A 19 11.54 -11.35 -11.01
CA ALA A 19 11.50 -10.33 -12.05
C ALA A 19 10.16 -9.57 -12.06
N GLU A 20 9.03 -10.27 -11.95
CA GLU A 20 7.70 -9.65 -11.87
C GLU A 20 7.54 -8.87 -10.57
N ILE A 21 7.98 -9.43 -9.43
CA ILE A 21 7.94 -8.77 -8.13
C ILE A 21 8.76 -7.47 -8.17
N ARG A 22 9.94 -7.51 -8.77
CA ARG A 22 10.80 -6.32 -8.94
C ARG A 22 10.14 -5.29 -9.85
N ALA A 23 9.63 -5.70 -11.00
CA ALA A 23 8.95 -4.80 -11.92
C ALA A 23 7.78 -4.08 -11.26
N LEU A 24 6.99 -4.79 -10.44
CA LEU A 24 5.89 -4.19 -9.69
C LEU A 24 6.37 -3.21 -8.61
N LYS A 25 7.44 -3.54 -7.87
CA LYS A 25 8.06 -2.63 -6.89
C LYS A 25 8.57 -1.36 -7.54
N ASP A 26 9.28 -1.48 -8.66
CA ASP A 26 9.84 -0.35 -9.40
C ASP A 26 8.72 0.55 -9.95
N PHE A 27 7.63 -0.05 -10.45
CA PHE A 27 6.46 0.68 -10.92
C PHE A 27 5.77 1.46 -9.80
N VAL A 28 5.54 0.85 -8.63
CA VAL A 28 4.93 1.53 -7.48
C VAL A 28 5.83 2.63 -6.94
N ALA A 29 7.15 2.41 -6.90
CA ALA A 29 8.12 3.44 -6.52
C ALA A 29 8.08 4.65 -7.48
N SER A 30 7.88 4.42 -8.78
CA SER A 30 7.73 5.52 -9.75
C SER A 30 6.49 6.40 -9.50
N MET A 31 5.51 5.91 -8.73
CA MET A 31 4.33 6.68 -8.29
C MET A 31 4.50 7.33 -6.91
N GLY A 32 5.68 7.20 -6.28
CA GLY A 32 5.97 7.76 -4.96
C GLY A 32 5.39 6.96 -3.79
N ALA A 33 5.07 5.67 -4.00
CA ALA A 33 4.60 4.76 -2.97
C ALA A 33 5.56 3.58 -2.79
N ASP A 34 5.42 2.84 -1.68
CA ASP A 34 6.17 1.61 -1.44
C ASP A 34 5.32 0.38 -1.75
N ALA A 35 5.94 -0.68 -2.27
CA ALA A 35 5.34 -1.99 -2.38
C ALA A 35 6.10 -3.04 -1.56
N ILE A 36 5.37 -3.74 -0.69
CA ILE A 36 5.92 -4.72 0.26
C ILE A 36 5.42 -6.11 -0.10
N LEU A 37 6.36 -7.04 -0.30
CA LEU A 37 6.05 -8.43 -0.57
C LEU A 37 5.61 -9.13 0.71
N CYS A 38 4.44 -9.76 0.68
CA CYS A 38 3.80 -10.39 1.81
C CYS A 38 3.72 -11.90 1.59
N LYS A 39 4.33 -12.68 2.49
CA LYS A 39 4.37 -14.15 2.46
C LYS A 39 3.56 -14.80 3.59
N HIS A 40 2.61 -14.05 4.17
CA HIS A 40 1.85 -14.49 5.35
C HIS A 40 1.02 -15.75 5.14
N TRP A 41 0.61 -16.05 3.91
CA TRP A 41 -0.04 -17.33 3.62
C TRP A 41 0.87 -18.53 3.91
N ALA A 42 2.17 -18.41 3.62
CA ALA A 42 3.16 -19.47 3.85
C ALA A 42 3.85 -19.38 5.22
N GLN A 43 3.95 -18.18 5.81
CA GLN A 43 4.79 -17.89 6.98
C GLN A 43 4.00 -17.34 8.18
N GLY A 44 2.67 -17.27 8.11
CA GLY A 44 1.84 -16.68 9.15
C GLY A 44 2.12 -15.18 9.35
N SER A 45 1.92 -14.67 10.56
CA SER A 45 2.11 -13.24 10.86
C SER A 45 3.53 -12.75 10.59
N ALA A 46 4.54 -13.60 10.73
CA ALA A 46 5.93 -13.25 10.43
C ALA A 46 6.12 -12.81 8.98
N GLY A 47 5.32 -13.34 8.05
CA GLY A 47 5.39 -13.02 6.62
C GLY A 47 4.76 -11.66 6.23
N ILE A 48 4.35 -10.82 7.18
CA ILE A 48 3.76 -9.50 6.93
C ILE A 48 4.25 -8.40 7.88
N GLU A 49 5.27 -8.67 8.70
CA GLU A 49 5.81 -7.71 9.68
C GLU A 49 6.31 -6.42 9.03
N ASP A 50 6.97 -6.50 7.87
CA ASP A 50 7.44 -5.34 7.12
C ASP A 50 6.30 -4.40 6.72
N LEU A 51 5.17 -4.97 6.27
CA LEU A 51 3.99 -4.19 5.94
C LEU A 51 3.41 -3.55 7.20
N ALA A 52 3.30 -4.31 8.29
CA ALA A 52 2.79 -3.79 9.56
C ALA A 52 3.61 -2.60 10.06
N HIS A 53 4.94 -2.71 10.08
CA HIS A 53 5.83 -1.60 10.45
C HIS A 53 5.67 -0.39 9.51
N ARG A 54 5.48 -0.61 8.20
CA ARG A 54 5.25 0.49 7.26
C ARG A 54 3.92 1.19 7.53
N VAL A 55 2.85 0.44 7.78
CA VAL A 55 1.53 0.99 8.11
C VAL A 55 1.60 1.84 9.39
N VAL A 56 2.26 1.33 10.45
CA VAL A 56 2.46 2.10 11.69
C VAL A 56 3.19 3.42 11.40
N LYS A 57 4.31 3.38 10.65
CA LYS A 57 5.05 4.59 10.27
C LYS A 57 4.20 5.59 9.49
N LEU A 58 3.33 5.12 8.58
CA LEU A 58 2.44 5.99 7.83
C LEU A 58 1.37 6.61 8.74
N ALA A 59 0.77 5.83 9.63
CA ALA A 59 -0.21 6.31 10.59
C ALA A 59 0.37 7.37 11.55
N GLU A 60 1.60 7.16 12.02
CA GLU A 60 2.30 8.07 12.94
C GLU A 60 2.89 9.32 12.25
N SER A 61 3.01 9.32 10.92
CA SER A 61 3.66 10.41 10.18
C SER A 61 2.90 11.74 10.20
N GLY A 62 1.60 11.72 10.50
CA GLY A 62 0.75 12.91 10.37
C GLY A 62 0.57 13.44 8.94
N ALA A 63 1.00 12.69 7.91
CA ALA A 63 1.01 13.14 6.52
C ALA A 63 -0.38 13.15 5.85
N SER A 64 -1.42 12.63 6.51
CA SER A 64 -2.77 12.56 5.94
C SER A 64 -3.45 13.93 5.90
N GLN A 65 -4.02 14.25 4.74
CA GLN A 65 -4.86 15.42 4.48
C GLN A 65 -6.21 14.92 3.95
N PHE A 66 -6.87 14.05 4.71
CA PHE A 66 -8.08 13.38 4.27
C PHE A 66 -9.19 14.38 3.89
N SER A 67 -9.76 14.19 2.71
CA SER A 67 -11.01 14.83 2.30
C SER A 67 -11.87 13.90 1.44
N PRO A 68 -13.21 13.94 1.56
CA PRO A 68 -14.11 13.31 0.62
C PRO A 68 -13.90 13.84 -0.82
N LEU A 69 -14.29 13.05 -1.82
CA LEU A 69 -14.14 13.47 -3.23
C LEU A 69 -15.08 14.60 -3.64
N TYR A 70 -16.16 14.79 -2.89
CA TYR A 70 -17.15 15.83 -3.09
C TYR A 70 -17.72 16.26 -1.74
N PRO A 71 -18.11 17.54 -1.59
CA PRO A 71 -18.79 18.03 -0.40
C PRO A 71 -20.21 17.44 -0.27
N ASP A 72 -20.72 17.40 0.95
CA ASP A 72 -22.04 16.83 1.26
C ASP A 72 -23.18 17.65 0.62
N GLU A 73 -22.96 18.95 0.38
CA GLU A 73 -23.95 19.84 -0.23
C GLU A 73 -24.02 19.71 -1.76
N MET A 74 -23.18 18.87 -2.38
CA MET A 74 -23.18 18.70 -3.83
C MET A 74 -24.52 18.10 -4.31
N PRO A 75 -25.28 18.80 -5.18
CA PRO A 75 -26.50 18.26 -5.76
C PRO A 75 -26.20 17.01 -6.61
N LEU A 76 -27.14 16.07 -6.65
CA LEU A 76 -27.06 14.91 -7.54
C LEU A 76 -27.25 15.28 -9.02
N PHE A 77 -27.85 16.44 -9.28
CA PHE A 77 -28.27 16.93 -10.60
C PHE A 77 -27.88 18.39 -10.79
#